data_AF-A0A8T3PS74-F1
#
_entry.id   AF-A0A8T3PS74-F1
#
_cell.length_a   1.000
_cell.length_b   1.000
_cell.length_c   1.000
_cell.angle_alpha   90.00
_cell.angle_beta   90.00
_cell.angle_gamma   90.00
#
_symmetry.space_group_name_H-M   'P 1'
#
loop_
_entity.id
_entity.type
_entity.pdbx_description
1 polymer ?
#
loop_
_entity_poly.entity_id
_entity_poly.type
_entity_poly.pdbx_seq_one_letter_code
_entity_poly.pdbx_strand_id
1 'polypeptide(L)'
;MANTERDLIILGGGVGGLVIASVAGQLGRKVTLIEKSGSLGGDCLHYGCVPSKTLIESAKVASLMRRGEEFGLPQVIPRVDLSRVSKASRTNNMTKLSFASAGPCSSSRHESCPA
;
A
#
# COMPACT_ATOMS: atom_id res chain seq x y z
N MET A 1 23.26 -26.04 9.02
CA MET A 1 22.64 -24.71 8.78
C MET A 1 22.88 -24.35 7.33
N ALA A 2 21.82 -24.16 6.54
CA ALA A 2 21.96 -23.77 5.14
C ALA A 2 22.55 -22.35 5.07
N ASN A 3 23.75 -22.22 4.52
CA ASN A 3 24.36 -20.92 4.24
C ASN A 3 23.55 -20.25 3.13
N THR A 4 22.56 -19.46 3.53
CA THR A 4 21.73 -18.70 2.60
C THR A 4 22.44 -17.40 2.32
N GLU A 5 23.44 -17.49 1.45
CA GLU A 5 24.24 -16.36 0.98
C GLU A 5 23.31 -15.33 0.33
N ARG A 6 23.32 -14.12 0.88
CA ARG A 6 22.45 -13.02 0.52
C ARG A 6 23.30 -11.79 0.23
N ASP A 7 22.94 -11.10 -0.83
CA ASP A 7 23.58 -9.85 -1.21
C ASP A 7 23.03 -8.68 -0.37
N LEU A 8 21.77 -8.78 0.09
CA LEU A 8 21.10 -7.71 0.81
C LEU A 8 20.05 -8.24 1.80
N ILE A 9 20.08 -7.70 3.02
CA ILE A 9 19.06 -7.95 4.05
C ILE A 9 18.40 -6.62 4.39
N ILE A 10 17.07 -6.57 4.28
CA ILE A 10 16.25 -5.40 4.55
C ILE A 10 15.39 -5.71 5.78
N LEU A 11 15.53 -4.88 6.81
CA LEU A 11 14.72 -4.96 8.02
C LEU A 11 13.64 -3.88 7.95
N GLY A 12 12.39 -4.30 7.85
CA GLY A 12 11.22 -3.42 7.70
C GLY A 12 10.66 -3.41 6.28
N GLY A 13 9.43 -3.89 6.14
CA GLY A 13 8.60 -3.90 4.94
C GLY A 13 7.79 -2.63 4.72
N GLY A 14 8.30 -1.48 5.19
CA GLY A 14 7.74 -0.18 4.86
C GLY A 14 7.96 0.20 3.40
N VAL A 15 7.45 1.37 3.00
CA VAL A 15 7.58 1.88 1.62
C VAL A 15 9.03 1.90 1.11
N GLY A 16 9.99 2.33 1.94
CA GLY A 16 11.41 2.34 1.56
C GLY A 16 11.99 0.93 1.39
N GLY A 17 11.68 0.02 2.31
CA GLY A 17 12.17 -1.37 2.25
C GLY A 17 11.61 -2.11 1.03
N LEU A 18 10.34 -1.89 0.69
CA LEU A 18 9.72 -2.46 -0.51
C LEU A 18 10.32 -1.93 -1.81
N VAL A 19 10.63 -0.62 -1.88
CA VAL A 19 11.27 -0.02 -3.06
C VAL A 19 12.68 -0.58 -3.25
N ILE A 20 13.48 -0.64 -2.18
CA ILE A 20 14.84 -1.18 -2.24
C ILE A 20 14.82 -2.66 -2.59
N ALA A 21 13.90 -3.44 -2.01
CA ALA A 21 13.73 -4.85 -2.34
C ALA A 21 13.37 -5.06 -3.82
N SER A 22 12.45 -4.23 -4.34
CA SER A 22 12.04 -4.29 -5.75
C SER A 22 13.18 -3.95 -6.70
N VAL A 23 13.92 -2.88 -6.44
CA VAL A 23 15.07 -2.48 -7.27
C VAL A 23 16.18 -3.52 -7.22
N ALA A 24 16.52 -4.03 -6.03
CA ALA A 24 17.58 -5.03 -5.89
C ALA A 24 17.18 -6.39 -6.50
N GLY A 25 15.89 -6.77 -6.45
CA GLY A 25 15.37 -7.94 -7.17
C GLY A 25 15.45 -7.79 -8.69
N GLN A 26 15.08 -6.61 -9.23
CA GLN A 26 15.24 -6.31 -10.66
C GLN A 26 16.70 -6.33 -11.13
N LEU A 27 17.64 -6.05 -10.23
CA LEU A 27 19.09 -6.14 -10.48
C LEU A 27 19.65 -7.56 -10.30
N GLY A 28 18.80 -8.57 -10.08
CA GLY A 28 19.19 -9.97 -9.94
C GLY A 28 19.93 -10.30 -8.63
N ARG A 29 19.77 -9.47 -7.59
CA ARG A 29 20.39 -9.69 -6.27
C ARG A 29 19.52 -10.58 -5.39
N LYS A 30 20.16 -11.42 -4.57
CA LYS A 30 19.48 -12.22 -3.55
C LYS A 30 19.15 -11.36 -2.35
N VAL A 31 17.91 -10.86 -2.31
CA VAL A 31 17.41 -9.97 -1.25
C VAL A 31 16.56 -10.76 -0.26
N THR A 32 16.62 -10.39 1.01
CA THR A 32 15.64 -10.84 1.98
C THR A 32 15.11 -9.70 2.81
N LEU A 33 13.79 -9.57 2.79
CA LEU A 33 13.04 -8.57 3.51
C LEU A 33 12.36 -9.23 4.70
N ILE A 34 12.60 -8.71 5.89
CA ILE A 34 12.05 -9.22 7.14
C ILE A 34 11.14 -8.14 7.72
N GLU A 35 9.87 -8.50 7.95
CA GLU A 35 8.87 -7.62 8.55
C GLU A 35 8.18 -8.34 9.71
N LYS A 36 8.04 -7.65 10.85
CA LYS A 36 7.45 -8.19 12.08
C LYS A 36 5.93 -8.12 12.08
N SER A 37 5.37 -7.09 11.47
CA SER A 37 3.95 -6.71 11.56
C SER A 37 2.99 -7.59 10.73
N GLY A 38 3.49 -8.62 10.04
CA GLY A 38 2.67 -9.55 9.25
C GLY A 38 1.99 -8.94 8.02
N SER A 39 2.16 -7.63 7.79
CA SER A 39 1.61 -6.90 6.65
C SER A 39 2.70 -6.03 6.03
N LEU A 40 2.77 -6.04 4.69
CA LEU A 40 3.70 -5.20 3.95
C LEU A 40 3.10 -3.80 3.73
N GLY A 41 3.96 -2.80 3.55
CA GLY A 41 3.58 -1.40 3.28
C GLY A 41 3.86 -0.44 4.44
N GLY A 42 4.05 -0.97 5.65
CA GLY A 42 4.33 -0.19 6.86
C GLY A 42 3.28 0.88 7.16
N ASP A 43 3.67 1.89 7.95
CA ASP A 43 2.72 2.88 8.46
C ASP A 43 2.08 3.70 7.34
N CYS A 44 2.84 4.08 6.29
CA CYS A 44 2.30 4.93 5.22
C CYS A 44 1.04 4.33 4.57
N LEU A 45 1.03 3.01 4.36
CA LEU A 45 -0.10 2.31 3.74
C LEU A 45 -1.25 2.07 4.73
N HIS A 46 -0.94 1.71 5.98
CA HIS A 46 -1.94 1.22 6.94
C HIS A 46 -2.47 2.30 7.87
N TYR A 47 -1.62 3.23 8.31
CA TYR A 47 -1.92 4.19 9.39
C TYR A 47 -1.57 5.65 9.05
N GLY A 48 -0.93 5.89 7.91
CA GLY A 48 -0.30 7.16 7.59
C GLY A 48 -0.98 7.90 6.45
N CYS A 49 -0.21 8.20 5.41
CA CYS A 49 -0.62 9.10 4.35
C CYS A 49 -1.77 8.56 3.50
N VAL A 50 -1.85 7.24 3.27
CA VAL A 50 -2.89 6.62 2.44
C VAL A 50 -4.30 6.77 3.03
N PRO A 51 -4.57 6.36 4.29
CA PRO A 51 -5.90 6.56 4.88
C PRO A 51 -6.24 8.04 5.02
N SER A 52 -5.26 8.87 5.36
CA SER A 52 -5.44 10.33 5.48
C SER A 52 -5.87 10.97 4.16
N LYS A 53 -5.19 10.66 3.05
CA LYS A 53 -5.51 11.21 1.72
C LYS A 53 -6.86 10.72 1.21
N THR A 54 -7.22 9.47 1.47
CA THR A 54 -8.52 8.92 1.06
C THR A 54 -9.68 9.62 1.78
N LEU A 55 -9.50 9.93 3.07
CA LEU A 55 -10.49 10.67 3.83
C LEU A 55 -10.62 12.11 3.33
N ILE A 56 -9.50 12.80 3.09
CA ILE A 56 -9.48 14.16 2.55
C ILE A 56 -10.18 14.22 1.19
N GLU A 57 -9.92 13.25 0.31
CA GLU A 57 -10.55 13.20 -1.00
C GLU A 57 -12.06 12.96 -0.91
N SER A 58 -12.49 12.04 -0.04
CA SER A 58 -13.92 11.81 0.20
C SER A 58 -14.63 13.05 0.75
N ALA A 59 -13.95 13.82 1.61
CA ALA A 59 -14.47 15.09 2.13
C ALA A 59 -14.58 16.15 1.03
N LYS A 60 -13.61 16.23 0.11
CA LYS A 60 -13.67 17.13 -1.06
C LYS A 60 -14.84 16.79 -1.95
N VAL A 61 -15.05 15.52 -2.29
CA VAL A 61 -16.19 15.07 -3.10
C VAL A 61 -17.51 15.46 -2.41
N ALA A 62 -17.64 15.20 -1.10
CA ALA A 62 -18.83 15.60 -0.37
C ALA A 62 -19.04 17.12 -0.33
N SER A 63 -17.96 17.90 -0.29
CA SER A 63 -18.02 19.36 -0.37
C SER A 63 -18.41 19.86 -1.76
N LEU A 64 -17.96 19.21 -2.83
CA LEU A 64 -18.36 19.54 -4.20
C LEU A 64 -19.84 19.23 -4.44
N MET A 65 -20.35 18.10 -3.95
CA MET A 65 -21.78 17.77 -4.04
C MET A 65 -22.67 18.82 -3.36
N ARG A 66 -22.22 19.35 -2.21
CA ARG A 66 -22.92 20.44 -1.51
C ARG A 66 -22.87 21.77 -2.25
N ARG A 67 -21.85 22.00 -3.08
CA ARG A 67 -21.68 23.23 -3.87
C ARG A 67 -22.07 23.04 -5.34
N GLY A 68 -22.90 22.04 -5.62
CA GLY A 68 -23.34 21.72 -6.99
C GLY A 68 -23.91 22.94 -7.74
N GLU A 69 -24.62 23.82 -7.02
CA GLU A 69 -25.22 25.03 -7.60
C GLU A 69 -24.20 25.99 -8.21
N GLU A 70 -22.97 26.06 -7.67
CA GLU A 70 -21.87 26.86 -8.24
C GLU A 70 -21.50 26.40 -9.66
N PHE A 71 -21.82 25.15 -10.00
CA PHE A 71 -21.53 24.52 -11.30
C PHE A 71 -22.78 24.32 -12.15
N GLY A 72 -23.92 24.90 -11.77
CA GLY A 72 -25.21 24.69 -12.45
C GLY A 72 -25.79 23.29 -12.27
N LEU A 73 -25.31 22.53 -11.27
CA LEU A 73 -25.84 21.22 -10.89
C LEU A 73 -26.74 21.33 -9.66
N PRO A 74 -27.73 20.45 -9.48
CA PRO A 74 -28.53 20.44 -8.26
C PRO A 74 -27.65 20.17 -7.03
N GLN A 75 -27.81 20.97 -5.98
CA GLN A 75 -27.16 20.73 -4.70
C GLN A 75 -27.64 19.40 -4.10
N VAL A 76 -26.69 18.56 -3.70
CA VAL A 76 -26.97 17.30 -3.00
C VAL A 76 -26.23 17.29 -1.67
N ILE A 77 -26.94 16.94 -0.60
CA ILE A 77 -26.34 16.68 0.71
C ILE A 77 -26.07 15.17 0.79
N PRO A 78 -24.82 14.71 0.58
CA PRO A 78 -24.53 13.29 0.59
C PRO A 78 -24.59 12.73 2.02
N ARG A 79 -25.13 11.51 2.16
CA ARG A 79 -24.94 10.73 3.38
C ARG A 79 -23.52 10.17 3.40
N VAL A 80 -22.70 10.64 4.32
CA VAL A 80 -21.31 10.18 4.47
C VAL A 80 -21.26 9.01 5.45
N ASP A 81 -20.91 7.84 4.94
CA ASP A 81 -20.63 6.65 5.76
C ASP A 81 -19.10 6.49 5.92
N LEU A 82 -18.59 6.90 7.08
CA LEU A 82 -17.16 6.83 7.39
C LEU A 82 -16.61 5.40 7.38
N SER A 83 -17.46 4.39 7.66
CA SER A 83 -17.06 2.98 7.61
C SER A 83 -16.78 2.54 6.18
N ARG A 84 -17.57 3.03 5.21
CA ARG A 84 -17.33 2.78 3.78
C ARG A 84 -16.12 3.55 3.27
N VAL A 85 -15.92 4.79 3.71
CA VAL A 85 -14.74 5.61 3.34
C VAL A 85 -13.45 4.94 3.82
N SER A 86 -13.42 4.43 5.06
CA SER A 86 -12.27 3.71 5.62
C SER A 86 -12.01 2.34 4.97
N LYS A 87 -13.06 1.65 4.51
CA LYS A 87 -12.91 0.42 3.72
C LYS A 87 -12.41 0.68 2.30
N ALA A 88 -12.79 1.81 1.69
CA ALA A 88 -12.33 2.19 0.37
C ALA A 88 -10.80 2.40 0.32
N SER A 89 -10.20 2.97 1.37
CA SER A 89 -8.73 3.14 1.45
C SER A 89 -7.98 1.81 1.53
N ARG A 90 -8.61 0.76 2.08
CA ARG A 90 -8.02 -0.58 2.19
C ARG A 90 -8.17 -1.39 0.90
N THR A 91 -9.24 -1.16 0.14
CA THR A 91 -9.58 -2.00 -1.02
C THR A 91 -8.94 -1.49 -2.31
N ASN A 92 -8.87 -0.17 -2.51
CA ASN A 92 -8.36 0.40 -3.77
C ASN A 92 -6.82 0.37 -3.89
N ASN A 93 -6.11 0.18 -2.77
CA ASN A 93 -4.65 0.10 -2.75
C ASN A 93 -4.10 -1.33 -2.52
N MET A 94 -4.96 -2.33 -2.35
CA MET A 94 -4.52 -3.71 -2.04
C MET A 94 -4.28 -4.62 -3.25
N THR A 95 -4.54 -4.18 -4.50
CA THR A 95 -4.52 -5.13 -5.63
C THR A 95 -3.84 -4.64 -6.91
N LYS A 96 -3.34 -3.39 -6.95
CA LYS A 96 -2.60 -2.88 -8.13
C LYS A 96 -1.11 -2.62 -7.89
N LEU A 97 -0.57 -3.13 -6.79
CA LEU A 97 0.85 -3.46 -6.68
C LEU A 97 1.00 -4.99 -6.68
N SER A 98 0.33 -5.65 -7.62
CA SER A 98 0.76 -6.98 -8.04
C SER A 98 2.19 -6.82 -8.55
N PHE A 99 3.11 -7.39 -7.78
CA PHE A 99 4.52 -7.55 -8.09
C PHE A 99 4.64 -8.25 -9.46
N ALA A 100 4.58 -7.48 -10.54
CA ALA A 100 4.89 -7.95 -11.88
C ALA A 100 6.40 -7.76 -12.08
N SER A 101 7.21 -8.63 -11.47
CA SER A 101 8.53 -9.05 -11.96
C SER A 101 9.41 -9.81 -10.94
N ALA A 102 9.03 -9.91 -9.66
CA ALA A 102 9.60 -10.94 -8.79
C ALA A 102 8.47 -11.86 -8.35
N GLY A 103 8.68 -13.17 -8.41
CA GLY A 103 7.66 -14.19 -8.15
C GLY A 103 6.89 -13.96 -6.85
N PRO A 104 5.72 -14.60 -6.68
CA PRO A 104 4.85 -14.41 -5.53
C PRO A 104 5.64 -14.66 -4.24
N CYS A 105 5.99 -13.57 -3.54
CA CYS A 105 6.61 -13.66 -2.22
C CYS A 105 5.49 -14.11 -1.26
N SER A 106 5.31 -15.42 -1.16
CA SER A 106 4.33 -16.04 -0.28
C SER A 106 4.62 -15.63 1.16
N SER A 107 3.56 -15.34 1.89
CA SER A 107 3.51 -14.80 3.26
C SER A 107 4.07 -15.73 4.36
N SER A 108 4.96 -16.68 4.02
CA SER A 108 5.64 -17.58 4.94
C SER A 108 6.89 -16.90 5.51
N ARG A 109 6.92 -16.82 6.84
CA ARG A 109 7.81 -16.03 7.72
C ARG A 109 9.32 -16.03 7.49
N HIS A 110 9.90 -16.78 6.53
CA HIS A 110 11.35 -16.86 6.34
C HIS A 110 11.79 -17.31 4.93
N GLU A 111 11.03 -17.04 3.88
CA GLU A 111 11.43 -17.52 2.55
C GLU A 111 12.00 -16.42 1.66
N SER A 112 13.23 -16.67 1.22
CA SER A 112 13.98 -15.94 0.21
C SER A 112 13.16 -15.81 -1.06
N CYS A 113 13.01 -14.59 -1.56
CA CYS A 113 12.48 -14.34 -2.90
C CYS A 113 13.56 -14.81 -3.91
N PRO A 114 13.30 -15.85 -4.73
CA PRO A 114 14.23 -16.19 -5.81
C PRO A 114 14.17 -15.11 -6.89
N ALA A 115 15.34 -14.82 -7.47
CA ALA A 115 15.49 -13.95 -8.64
C ALA A 115 14.72 -14.50 -9.85
#